data_AF-A0A7W4GN94-F1
#
_entry.id   AF-A0A7W4GN94-F1
#
_cell.length_a   1.000
_cell.length_b   1.000
_cell.length_c   1.000
_cell.angle_alpha   90.00
_cell.angle_beta   90.00
_cell.angle_gamma   90.00
#
_symmetry.space_group_name_H-M   'P 1'
#
loop_
_entity.id
_entity.type
_entity.pdbx_description
1 polymer ?
#
loop_
_entity_poly.entity_id
_entity_poly.type
_entity_poly.pdbx_seq_one_letter_code
_entity_poly.pdbx_strand_id
1 'polypeptide(L)'
;MGKLDDTGEYLPFAKKHLVLGKDNGDTNISLKSIWPEPNWQELCDDGLSVEVCAYLSVYYSGWRNNPRPAQPSVSQEQWTNAYEKSLLVLQELFENVADNDDVKLLPERFRSRMGIPKKTGRQHIRDVYPLYAVGRGENRTYKTPFALALRQSSLIHLLPKLGWPYTIKPYNVDLFPVAFEGGFYRQGKRFVYKETEEFPNKFKSETDAINALRCHINLNVSPYIPRKKIETIRSIQLSYDVTPEQFINTFNFRGVQFGSSMPDKERQLFVNNSFYAFKVLAHILEIPDGWIGLGGQLGIAFGARGQGKASAHYEPDLNIINLTRRSGPGAISHEWFHGVDALLARSRGYEGKLISEFITGVDMETHLISSGKTFSL
;
A
#
# COMPACT_ATOMS: atom_id res chain seq x y z
N MET A 1 2.07 -1.93 27.93
CA MET A 1 3.25 -1.43 27.21
C MET A 1 2.89 -0.05 26.69
N GLY A 2 3.64 0.99 27.06
CA GLY A 2 3.31 2.37 26.67
C GLY A 2 3.48 2.58 25.17
N LYS A 3 2.79 3.59 24.63
CA LYS A 3 2.91 4.02 23.24
C LYS A 3 4.36 4.48 22.97
N LEU A 4 4.99 3.97 21.91
CA LEU A 4 6.27 4.48 21.45
C LEU A 4 6.04 5.78 20.70
N ASP A 5 6.55 6.90 21.22
CA ASP A 5 6.41 8.21 20.61
C ASP A 5 7.68 8.63 19.83
N ASP A 6 7.59 9.75 19.10
CA ASP A 6 8.76 10.31 18.42
C ASP A 6 9.78 10.77 19.47
N THR A 7 11.07 10.56 19.18
CA THR A 7 12.16 10.90 20.09
C THR A 7 13.28 11.59 19.31
N GLY A 8 13.98 12.54 19.94
CA GLY A 8 15.04 13.34 19.32
C GLY A 8 14.52 14.61 18.65
N GLU A 9 15.29 15.15 17.71
CA GLU A 9 14.89 16.38 17.02
C GLU A 9 13.67 16.19 16.11
N TYR A 10 12.89 17.26 15.96
CA TYR A 10 11.73 17.27 15.08
C TYR A 10 12.15 17.09 13.62
N LEU A 11 11.67 16.00 13.00
CA LEU A 11 11.86 15.73 11.58
C LEU A 11 10.71 16.37 10.77
N PRO A 12 10.97 17.40 9.93
CA PRO A 12 9.94 18.16 9.23
C PRO A 12 9.26 17.37 8.10
N PHE A 13 8.07 17.82 7.68
CA PHE A 13 7.25 17.23 6.59
C PHE A 13 6.67 15.83 6.83
N ALA A 14 6.76 15.31 8.07
CA ALA A 14 5.85 14.25 8.47
C ALA A 14 4.42 14.77 8.40
N LYS A 15 3.55 14.09 7.65
CA LYS A 15 2.15 14.47 7.44
C LYS A 15 1.26 14.32 8.71
N LYS A 16 1.80 14.53 9.91
CA LYS A 16 1.04 14.54 11.17
C LYS A 16 0.03 15.69 11.21
N HIS A 17 0.39 16.85 10.66
CA HIS A 17 -0.45 18.05 10.62
C HIS A 17 -1.63 17.95 9.63
N LEU A 18 -1.62 17.02 8.67
CA LEU A 18 -2.75 16.76 7.76
C LEU A 18 -3.82 15.82 8.36
N VAL A 19 -3.53 15.22 9.52
CA VAL A 19 -4.42 14.29 10.24
C VAL A 19 -5.04 14.94 11.49
N LEU A 20 -4.49 16.06 11.95
CA LEU A 20 -5.09 16.85 13.02
C LEU A 20 -6.47 17.36 12.58
N GLY A 21 -7.53 16.84 13.19
CA GLY A 21 -8.93 17.19 12.91
C GLY A 21 -9.80 16.06 12.36
N LYS A 22 -9.28 14.85 12.15
CA LYS A 22 -10.12 13.65 12.04
C LYS A 22 -10.04 12.86 13.34
N ASP A 23 -10.94 13.18 14.26
CA ASP A 23 -11.40 12.19 15.25
C ASP A 23 -12.01 11.03 14.46
N ASN A 24 -11.16 10.11 14.02
CA ASN A 24 -11.60 8.74 13.81
C ASN A 24 -11.83 8.22 15.22
N GLY A 25 -13.04 8.43 15.74
CA GLY A 25 -13.47 7.94 17.04
C GLY A 25 -12.88 6.55 17.25
N ASP A 26 -12.17 6.43 18.36
CA ASP A 26 -11.28 5.35 18.75
C ASP A 26 -12.04 4.02 18.84
N THR A 27 -12.41 3.51 17.67
CA THR A 27 -13.03 2.22 17.49
C THR A 27 -11.89 1.32 17.05
N ASN A 28 -11.47 0.43 17.95
CA ASN A 28 -10.45 -0.61 17.71
C ASN A 28 -10.81 -1.61 16.58
N ILE A 29 -11.80 -1.29 15.76
CA ILE A 29 -12.47 -2.18 14.82
C ILE A 29 -12.29 -1.64 13.40
N SER A 30 -11.70 -2.47 12.53
CA SER A 30 -11.48 -2.16 11.13
C SER A 30 -11.79 -3.36 10.23
N LEU A 31 -12.00 -3.12 8.94
CA LEU A 31 -12.17 -4.17 7.92
C LEU A 31 -11.08 -5.23 8.07
N LYS A 32 -9.82 -4.79 8.12
CA LYS A 32 -8.66 -5.69 8.12
C LYS A 32 -8.49 -6.46 9.43
N SER A 33 -9.03 -5.95 10.55
CA SER A 33 -8.98 -6.67 11.82
C SER A 33 -10.07 -7.74 11.92
N ILE A 34 -11.23 -7.53 11.28
CA ILE A 34 -12.32 -8.51 11.26
C ILE A 34 -12.12 -9.52 10.13
N TRP A 35 -11.86 -9.04 8.92
CA TRP A 35 -11.71 -9.85 7.73
C TRP A 35 -10.50 -9.36 6.93
N PRO A 36 -9.31 -9.96 7.15
CA PRO A 36 -8.12 -9.63 6.37
C PRO A 36 -8.34 -9.95 4.89
N GLU A 37 -7.63 -9.23 4.02
CA GLU A 37 -7.76 -9.39 2.57
C GLU A 37 -7.50 -10.85 2.17
N PRO A 38 -8.45 -11.51 1.48
CA PRO A 38 -8.27 -12.88 1.02
C PRO A 38 -7.04 -13.04 0.12
N ASN A 39 -6.40 -14.20 0.20
CA ASN A 39 -5.34 -14.55 -0.74
C ASN A 39 -5.97 -14.97 -2.08
N TRP A 40 -6.22 -13.99 -2.95
CA TRP A 40 -6.89 -14.22 -4.23
C TRP A 40 -6.16 -15.23 -5.13
N GLN A 41 -4.85 -15.35 -4.99
CA GLN A 41 -4.06 -16.31 -5.75
C GLN A 41 -4.35 -17.74 -5.31
N GLU A 42 -4.32 -18.00 -3.99
CA GLU A 42 -4.63 -19.30 -3.40
C GLU A 42 -6.05 -19.74 -3.75
N LEU A 43 -7.04 -18.83 -3.72
CA LEU A 43 -8.40 -19.13 -4.16
C LEU A 43 -8.47 -19.53 -5.64
N CYS A 44 -7.65 -18.92 -6.51
CA CYS A 44 -7.58 -19.33 -7.90
C CYS A 44 -6.92 -20.71 -8.05
N ASP A 45 -5.85 -20.95 -7.30
CA ASP A 45 -5.11 -22.21 -7.30
C ASP A 45 -5.98 -23.38 -6.77
N ASP A 46 -6.90 -23.09 -5.85
CA ASP A 46 -7.91 -24.01 -5.31
C ASP A 46 -9.10 -24.26 -6.25
N GLY A 47 -9.13 -23.60 -7.42
CA GLY A 47 -10.08 -23.87 -8.50
C GLY A 47 -11.16 -22.81 -8.74
N LEU A 48 -11.15 -21.68 -8.00
CA LEU A 48 -12.06 -20.56 -8.30
C LEU A 48 -11.59 -19.80 -9.55
N SER A 49 -12.50 -19.47 -10.46
CA SER A 49 -12.09 -18.76 -11.69
C SER A 49 -11.48 -17.38 -11.40
N VAL A 50 -10.50 -16.98 -12.22
CA VAL A 50 -9.81 -15.70 -12.10
C VAL A 50 -10.80 -14.52 -12.25
N GLU A 51 -11.81 -14.68 -13.10
CA GLU A 51 -12.89 -13.71 -13.32
C GLU A 51 -13.71 -13.48 -12.04
N VAL A 52 -14.07 -14.56 -11.34
CA VAL A 52 -14.80 -14.47 -10.07
C VAL A 52 -13.93 -13.82 -9.00
N CYS A 53 -12.67 -14.25 -8.87
CA CYS A 53 -11.71 -13.63 -7.95
C CYS A 53 -11.53 -12.13 -8.23
N ALA A 54 -11.48 -11.72 -9.51
CA ALA A 54 -11.37 -10.31 -9.90
C ALA A 54 -12.61 -9.54 -9.45
N TYR A 55 -13.80 -10.11 -9.61
CA TYR A 55 -15.04 -9.51 -9.16
C TYR A 55 -15.05 -9.29 -7.64
N LEU A 56 -14.78 -10.35 -6.87
CA LEU A 56 -14.77 -10.31 -5.42
C LEU A 56 -13.71 -9.34 -4.87
N SER A 57 -12.52 -9.32 -5.47
CA SER A 57 -11.46 -8.39 -5.06
C SER A 57 -11.82 -6.92 -5.29
N VAL A 58 -12.54 -6.61 -6.37
CA VAL A 58 -13.01 -5.26 -6.68
C VAL A 58 -14.11 -4.82 -5.71
N TYR A 59 -15.00 -5.73 -5.31
CA TYR A 59 -15.94 -5.46 -4.22
C TYR A 59 -15.20 -5.17 -2.91
N TYR A 60 -14.36 -6.11 -2.46
CA TYR A 60 -13.64 -6.01 -1.19
C TYR A 60 -12.82 -4.72 -1.10
N SER A 61 -12.03 -4.42 -2.14
CA SER A 61 -11.21 -3.18 -2.21
C SER A 61 -12.04 -1.90 -2.27
N GLY A 62 -13.31 -2.01 -2.66
CA GLY A 62 -14.26 -0.91 -2.68
C GLY A 62 -14.83 -0.57 -1.31
N TRP A 63 -14.68 -1.40 -0.28
CA TRP A 63 -15.35 -1.20 0.99
C TRP A 63 -14.66 -0.19 1.92
N ARG A 64 -15.40 0.29 2.92
CA ARG A 64 -14.85 1.17 3.95
C ARG A 64 -13.99 0.37 4.93
N ASN A 65 -12.88 0.96 5.34
CA ASN A 65 -11.98 0.36 6.33
C ASN A 65 -12.49 0.47 7.77
N ASN A 66 -13.31 1.47 8.11
CA ASN A 66 -13.80 1.72 9.46
C ASN A 66 -15.32 1.94 9.43
N PRO A 67 -16.04 1.71 10.56
CA PRO A 67 -17.46 1.99 10.70
C PRO A 67 -17.82 3.42 10.28
N ARG A 68 -19.10 3.61 9.95
CA ARG A 68 -19.61 4.95 9.63
C ARG A 68 -19.64 5.83 10.88
N PRO A 69 -19.39 7.15 10.74
CA PRO A 69 -19.66 8.07 11.83
C PRO A 69 -21.17 8.16 12.09
N ALA A 70 -21.55 8.51 13.31
CA ALA A 70 -22.93 8.77 13.71
C ALA A 70 -23.65 9.72 12.73
N GLN A 71 -24.95 9.50 12.57
CA GLN A 71 -25.84 10.30 11.75
C GLN A 71 -27.12 10.64 12.55
N PRO A 72 -27.90 11.67 12.17
CA PRO A 72 -29.09 12.06 12.92
C PRO A 72 -30.10 10.93 13.18
N SER A 73 -30.16 9.91 12.31
CA SER A 73 -31.11 8.80 12.40
C SER A 73 -30.50 7.48 12.88
N VAL A 74 -29.17 7.39 13.03
CA VAL A 74 -28.45 6.15 13.34
C VAL A 74 -27.23 6.46 14.19
N SER A 75 -27.17 5.91 15.41
CA SER A 75 -26.10 6.16 16.37
C SER A 75 -24.76 5.54 15.94
N GLN A 76 -23.68 5.96 16.59
CA GLN A 76 -22.36 5.35 16.35
C GLN A 76 -22.36 3.85 16.67
N GLU A 77 -22.94 3.47 17.80
CA GLU A 77 -23.05 2.08 18.24
C GLU A 77 -23.81 1.22 17.22
N GLN A 78 -24.93 1.73 16.70
CA GLN A 78 -25.70 1.05 15.65
C GLN A 78 -24.85 0.83 14.40
N TRP A 79 -24.09 1.84 13.96
CA TRP A 79 -23.20 1.71 12.81
C TRP A 79 -22.06 0.71 13.04
N THR A 80 -21.47 0.70 14.23
CA THR A 80 -20.42 -0.26 14.59
C THR A 80 -20.96 -1.69 14.57
N ASN A 81 -22.07 -1.96 15.26
CA ASN A 81 -22.67 -3.30 15.31
C ASN A 81 -23.11 -3.79 13.92
N ALA A 82 -23.70 -2.90 13.11
CA ALA A 82 -24.06 -3.24 11.74
C ALA A 82 -22.85 -3.45 10.84
N TYR A 83 -21.74 -2.74 11.05
CA TYR A 83 -20.51 -2.91 10.30
C TYR A 83 -19.90 -4.29 10.56
N GLU A 84 -19.76 -4.69 11.82
CA GLU A 84 -19.26 -6.02 12.20
C GLU A 84 -20.12 -7.13 11.63
N LYS A 85 -21.43 -7.08 11.88
CA LYS A 85 -22.39 -8.07 11.37
C LYS A 85 -22.34 -8.16 9.84
N SER A 86 -22.27 -7.01 9.16
CA SER A 86 -22.20 -6.99 7.69
C SER A 86 -20.94 -7.67 7.17
N LEU A 87 -19.79 -7.47 7.82
CA LEU A 87 -18.54 -8.10 7.39
C LEU A 87 -18.56 -9.61 7.56
N LEU A 88 -19.08 -10.11 8.69
CA LEU A 88 -19.23 -11.55 8.92
C LEU A 88 -20.15 -12.20 7.89
N VAL A 89 -21.28 -11.55 7.58
CA VAL A 89 -22.21 -12.04 6.54
C VAL A 89 -21.56 -11.97 5.16
N LEU A 90 -20.84 -10.90 4.83
CA LEU A 90 -20.16 -10.79 3.53
C LEU A 90 -19.06 -11.84 3.38
N GLN A 91 -18.34 -12.16 4.46
CA GLN A 91 -17.33 -13.22 4.48
C GLN A 91 -17.96 -14.58 4.17
N GLU A 92 -18.99 -14.97 4.91
CA GLU A 92 -19.76 -16.22 4.65
C GLU A 92 -20.24 -16.26 3.19
N LEU A 93 -20.79 -15.16 2.69
CA LEU A 93 -21.30 -15.12 1.33
C LEU A 93 -20.21 -15.27 0.27
N PHE A 94 -19.03 -14.70 0.49
CA PHE A 94 -17.90 -14.80 -0.44
C PHE A 94 -17.30 -16.20 -0.46
N GLU A 95 -17.21 -16.86 0.69
CA GLU A 95 -16.73 -18.25 0.81
C GLU A 95 -17.64 -19.25 0.05
N ASN A 96 -18.91 -18.90 -0.14
CA ASN A 96 -19.91 -19.73 -0.84
C ASN A 96 -20.11 -19.37 -2.32
N VAL A 97 -19.23 -18.56 -2.93
CA VAL A 97 -19.31 -18.24 -4.36
C VAL A 97 -18.57 -19.29 -5.16
N ALA A 98 -19.26 -19.95 -6.10
CA ALA A 98 -18.63 -20.87 -7.05
C ALA A 98 -18.38 -20.23 -8.43
N ASP A 99 -19.30 -19.40 -8.90
CA ASP A 99 -19.27 -18.84 -10.25
C ASP A 99 -19.76 -17.38 -10.35
N ASN A 100 -19.78 -16.84 -11.58
CA ASN A 100 -20.23 -15.48 -11.84
C ASN A 100 -21.72 -15.26 -11.58
N ASP A 101 -22.55 -16.29 -11.64
CA ASP A 101 -23.99 -16.17 -11.36
C ASP A 101 -24.25 -16.07 -9.86
N ASP A 102 -23.48 -16.79 -9.04
CA ASP A 102 -23.46 -16.59 -7.59
C ASP A 102 -23.07 -15.16 -7.20
N VAL A 103 -22.06 -14.58 -7.87
CA VAL A 103 -21.64 -13.19 -7.63
C VAL A 103 -22.78 -12.21 -7.87
N LYS A 104 -23.60 -12.42 -8.91
CA LYS A 104 -24.76 -11.56 -9.23
C LYS A 104 -25.84 -11.65 -8.16
N LEU A 105 -25.95 -12.77 -7.45
CA LEU A 105 -26.93 -13.00 -6.39
C LEU A 105 -26.51 -12.43 -5.03
N LEU A 106 -25.23 -12.08 -4.84
CA LEU A 106 -24.71 -11.54 -3.58
C LEU A 106 -25.51 -10.35 -3.01
N PRO A 107 -25.95 -9.34 -3.79
CA PRO A 107 -26.73 -8.22 -3.24
C PRO A 107 -28.05 -8.66 -2.63
N GLU A 108 -28.71 -9.66 -3.22
CA GLU A 108 -29.99 -10.18 -2.73
C GLU A 108 -29.77 -11.11 -1.53
N ARG A 109 -28.78 -12.01 -1.60
CA ARG A 109 -28.39 -12.89 -0.48
C ARG A 109 -27.99 -12.08 0.76
N PHE A 110 -27.16 -11.05 0.58
CA PHE A 110 -26.75 -10.13 1.65
C PHE A 110 -27.96 -9.42 2.27
N ARG A 111 -28.84 -8.85 1.43
CA ARG A 111 -30.05 -8.20 1.91
C ARG A 111 -30.92 -9.14 2.75
N SER A 112 -31.10 -10.38 2.29
CA SER A 112 -31.87 -11.41 3.00
C SER A 112 -31.23 -11.76 4.35
N ARG A 113 -29.91 -11.99 4.39
CA ARG A 113 -29.16 -12.28 5.62
C ARG A 113 -29.19 -11.14 6.63
N MET A 114 -29.26 -9.90 6.15
CA MET A 114 -29.43 -8.72 7.02
C MET A 114 -30.88 -8.55 7.51
N GLY A 115 -31.83 -9.38 7.06
CA GLY A 115 -33.23 -9.36 7.51
C GLY A 115 -34.04 -8.18 6.96
N ILE A 116 -33.61 -7.59 5.83
CA ILE A 116 -34.20 -6.36 5.31
C ILE A 116 -35.03 -6.67 4.05
N PRO A 117 -36.37 -6.53 4.08
CA PRO A 117 -37.20 -6.89 2.93
C PRO A 117 -36.97 -5.96 1.75
N LYS A 118 -37.06 -6.51 0.53
CA LYS A 118 -37.07 -5.73 -0.72
C LYS A 118 -38.40 -4.99 -0.83
N LYS A 119 -38.39 -3.67 -0.61
CA LYS A 119 -39.55 -2.79 -0.81
C LYS A 119 -39.33 -1.86 -2.00
N THR A 120 -40.40 -1.57 -2.71
CA THR A 120 -40.47 -0.53 -3.74
C THR A 120 -40.62 0.85 -3.09
N GLY A 121 -39.87 1.84 -3.59
CA GLY A 121 -39.93 3.23 -3.10
C GLY A 121 -38.76 3.64 -2.19
N ARG A 122 -38.80 4.90 -1.71
CA ARG A 122 -37.78 5.45 -0.80
C ARG A 122 -37.99 4.88 0.60
N GLN A 123 -36.96 4.23 1.15
CA GLN A 123 -36.96 3.73 2.52
C GLN A 123 -36.16 4.68 3.41
N HIS A 124 -36.61 4.88 4.65
CA HIS A 124 -35.90 5.71 5.61
C HIS A 124 -34.60 5.01 6.04
N ILE A 125 -33.50 5.75 6.14
CA ILE A 125 -32.17 5.18 6.43
C ILE A 125 -32.17 4.33 7.70
N ARG A 126 -32.93 4.73 8.73
CA ARG A 126 -33.05 3.99 10.01
C ARG A 126 -33.47 2.52 9.86
N ASP A 127 -34.17 2.18 8.78
CA ASP A 127 -34.71 0.83 8.55
C ASP A 127 -33.80 -0.02 7.66
N VAL A 128 -32.87 0.62 6.93
CA VAL A 128 -32.05 -0.02 5.90
C VAL A 128 -30.55 0.21 6.08
N TYR A 129 -30.15 0.94 7.13
CA TYR A 129 -28.77 1.31 7.41
C TYR A 129 -27.79 0.13 7.40
N PRO A 130 -28.14 -1.11 7.83
CA PRO A 130 -27.18 -2.21 7.82
C PRO A 130 -26.71 -2.56 6.40
N LEU A 131 -27.54 -2.35 5.36
CA LEU A 131 -27.15 -2.59 3.97
C LEU A 131 -26.04 -1.66 3.47
N TYR A 132 -25.79 -0.56 4.18
CA TYR A 132 -24.87 0.49 3.78
C TYR A 132 -23.66 0.61 4.71
N ALA A 133 -23.60 -0.19 5.78
CA ALA A 133 -22.58 -0.06 6.83
C ALA A 133 -21.16 -0.16 6.27
N VAL A 134 -20.90 -1.14 5.41
CA VAL A 134 -19.59 -1.44 4.81
C VAL A 134 -19.37 -0.68 3.49
N GLY A 135 -20.44 -0.33 2.79
CA GLY A 135 -20.37 0.29 1.47
C GLY A 135 -19.83 1.73 1.48
N ARG A 136 -19.57 2.26 0.28
CA ARG A 136 -18.95 3.58 0.08
C ARG A 136 -19.90 4.75 0.34
N GLY A 137 -19.33 5.95 0.24
CA GLY A 137 -20.05 7.21 0.28
C GLY A 137 -19.82 7.98 1.57
N GLU A 138 -19.87 9.30 1.44
CA GLU A 138 -19.67 10.26 2.52
C GLU A 138 -21.01 10.96 2.83
N ASN A 139 -21.19 11.36 4.09
CA ASN A 139 -22.37 12.10 4.55
C ASN A 139 -23.70 11.39 4.18
N ARG A 140 -24.59 12.08 3.45
CA ARG A 140 -25.92 11.60 3.03
C ARG A 140 -25.90 10.73 1.77
N THR A 141 -24.72 10.36 1.26
CA THR A 141 -24.60 9.45 0.11
C THR A 141 -24.31 8.03 0.61
N TYR A 142 -25.28 7.13 0.44
CA TYR A 142 -25.15 5.73 0.85
C TYR A 142 -25.08 4.83 -0.38
N LYS A 143 -24.00 4.05 -0.46
CA LYS A 143 -23.82 3.01 -1.48
C LYS A 143 -23.71 1.67 -0.77
N THR A 144 -24.29 0.62 -1.37
CA THR A 144 -24.16 -0.74 -0.86
C THR A 144 -22.74 -1.26 -1.10
N PRO A 145 -22.30 -2.33 -0.41
CA PRO A 145 -21.03 -3.01 -0.66
C PRO A 145 -20.83 -3.44 -2.12
N PHE A 146 -21.94 -3.63 -2.84
CA PHE A 146 -21.96 -4.13 -4.23
C PHE A 146 -22.14 -3.03 -5.28
N ALA A 147 -22.30 -1.77 -4.86
CA ALA A 147 -22.43 -0.68 -5.81
C ALA A 147 -21.07 -0.39 -6.44
N LEU A 148 -20.91 -0.70 -7.72
CA LEU A 148 -19.69 -0.45 -8.49
C LEU A 148 -19.66 0.96 -9.06
N ALA A 149 -18.49 1.59 -9.03
CA ALA A 149 -18.23 2.77 -9.84
C ALA A 149 -17.85 2.33 -11.25
N LEU A 150 -17.97 3.22 -12.25
CA LEU A 150 -17.53 2.95 -13.62
C LEU A 150 -16.12 2.34 -13.66
N ARG A 151 -15.18 2.95 -12.92
CA ARG A 151 -13.80 2.44 -12.82
C ARG A 151 -13.73 0.99 -12.33
N GLN A 152 -14.53 0.65 -11.33
CA GLN A 152 -14.50 -0.70 -10.76
C GLN A 152 -15.12 -1.71 -11.71
N SER A 153 -16.21 -1.35 -12.37
CA SER A 153 -16.81 -2.19 -13.41
C SER A 153 -15.78 -2.53 -14.49
N SER A 154 -15.01 -1.55 -14.97
CA SER A 154 -13.95 -1.78 -15.96
C SER A 154 -12.82 -2.66 -15.41
N LEU A 155 -12.42 -2.49 -14.15
CA LEU A 155 -11.36 -3.31 -13.56
C LEU A 155 -11.72 -4.80 -13.49
N ILE A 156 -12.97 -5.15 -13.20
CA ILE A 156 -13.40 -6.55 -13.13
C ILE A 156 -13.08 -7.30 -14.43
N HIS A 157 -13.27 -6.65 -15.58
CA HIS A 157 -12.96 -7.22 -16.89
C HIS A 157 -11.48 -7.14 -17.26
N LEU A 158 -10.79 -6.08 -16.83
CA LEU A 158 -9.42 -5.81 -17.23
C LEU A 158 -8.39 -6.64 -16.44
N LEU A 159 -8.65 -6.90 -15.15
CA LEU A 159 -7.72 -7.60 -14.26
C LEU A 159 -7.34 -9.00 -14.77
N PRO A 160 -8.30 -9.90 -15.11
CA PRO A 160 -7.97 -11.22 -15.64
C PRO A 160 -7.12 -11.13 -16.91
N LYS A 161 -7.46 -10.20 -17.82
CA LYS A 161 -6.72 -10.00 -19.07
C LYS A 161 -5.30 -9.49 -18.86
N LEU A 162 -5.01 -8.84 -17.74
CA LEU A 162 -3.67 -8.41 -17.36
C LEU A 162 -2.85 -9.49 -16.65
N GLY A 163 -3.43 -10.66 -16.36
CA GLY A 163 -2.79 -11.76 -15.62
C GLY A 163 -2.86 -11.60 -14.10
N TRP A 164 -3.71 -10.70 -13.59
CA TRP A 164 -4.05 -10.68 -12.17
C TRP A 164 -4.73 -12.00 -11.78
N PRO A 165 -4.50 -12.57 -10.58
CA PRO A 165 -3.73 -12.05 -9.44
C PRO A 165 -2.21 -12.29 -9.50
N TYR A 166 -1.69 -12.98 -10.52
CA TYR A 166 -0.31 -13.47 -10.57
C TYR A 166 0.72 -12.41 -11.02
N THR A 167 0.30 -11.42 -11.82
CA THR A 167 1.23 -10.49 -12.50
C THR A 167 1.19 -9.05 -12.00
N ILE A 168 0.04 -8.57 -11.49
CA ILE A 168 -0.18 -7.16 -11.21
C ILE A 168 -1.02 -6.97 -9.95
N LYS A 169 -0.98 -5.77 -9.35
CA LYS A 169 -1.89 -5.38 -8.27
C LYS A 169 -3.02 -4.50 -8.80
N PRO A 170 -4.27 -4.64 -8.34
CA PRO A 170 -5.42 -3.94 -8.93
C PRO A 170 -5.33 -2.41 -8.91
N TYR A 171 -4.66 -1.84 -7.91
CA TYR A 171 -4.51 -0.39 -7.76
C TYR A 171 -3.36 0.21 -8.61
N ASN A 172 -2.49 -0.63 -9.18
CA ASN A 172 -1.46 -0.18 -10.12
C ASN A 172 -1.97 -0.12 -11.57
N VAL A 173 -3.22 -0.52 -11.79
CA VAL A 173 -3.84 -0.49 -13.10
C VAL A 173 -4.52 0.86 -13.30
N ASP A 174 -3.88 1.71 -14.10
CA ASP A 174 -4.52 2.88 -14.66
C ASP A 174 -5.52 2.41 -15.73
N LEU A 175 -6.74 2.94 -15.67
CA LEU A 175 -7.73 2.66 -16.71
C LEU A 175 -7.39 3.47 -17.95
N PHE A 176 -7.14 2.76 -19.05
CA PHE A 176 -7.00 3.36 -20.36
C PHE A 176 -8.31 3.27 -21.11
N PRO A 177 -8.74 4.36 -21.76
CA PRO A 177 -9.96 4.38 -22.53
C PRO A 177 -9.71 3.64 -23.84
N VAL A 178 -10.16 2.40 -23.92
CA VAL A 178 -10.06 1.61 -25.14
C VAL A 178 -11.45 1.04 -25.41
N ALA A 179 -12.09 1.58 -26.44
CA ALA A 179 -13.42 1.19 -26.89
C ALA A 179 -13.29 0.39 -28.18
N PHE A 180 -13.57 -0.91 -28.16
CA PHE A 180 -13.78 -1.69 -29.39
C PHE A 180 -15.26 -1.83 -29.74
N GLU A 181 -16.13 -1.93 -28.74
CA GLU A 181 -17.59 -1.76 -28.85
C GLU A 181 -18.08 -1.05 -27.58
N GLY A 182 -18.49 0.23 -27.68
CA GLY A 182 -19.05 0.99 -26.55
C GLY A 182 -18.16 1.16 -25.31
N GLY A 183 -17.04 1.89 -25.41
CA GLY A 183 -16.08 2.02 -24.30
C GLY A 183 -16.16 3.30 -23.47
N PHE A 184 -15.47 3.27 -22.32
CA PHE A 184 -15.40 4.35 -21.34
C PHE A 184 -14.17 5.23 -21.56
N TYR A 185 -14.35 6.55 -21.49
CA TYR A 185 -13.31 7.56 -21.66
C TYR A 185 -12.98 8.26 -20.33
N ARG A 186 -11.71 8.63 -20.10
CA ARG A 186 -11.32 9.46 -18.96
C ARG A 186 -11.29 10.93 -19.40
N GLN A 187 -12.28 11.72 -18.97
CA GLN A 187 -12.29 13.17 -19.16
C GLN A 187 -11.91 13.85 -17.83
N GLY A 188 -10.68 14.34 -17.73
CA GLY A 188 -10.14 14.89 -16.48
C GLY A 188 -10.04 13.83 -15.37
N LYS A 189 -10.71 14.05 -14.22
CA LYS A 189 -10.80 13.11 -13.08
C LYS A 189 -12.01 12.17 -13.13
N ARG A 190 -12.87 12.28 -14.15
CA ARG A 190 -14.12 11.51 -14.27
C ARG A 190 -14.04 10.52 -15.43
N PHE A 191 -14.70 9.38 -15.25
CA PHE A 191 -14.92 8.39 -16.30
C PHE A 191 -16.30 8.64 -16.91
N VAL A 192 -16.39 8.72 -18.23
CA VAL A 192 -17.61 9.04 -18.98
C VAL A 192 -17.76 8.00 -20.10
N TYR A 193 -18.96 7.46 -20.27
CA TYR A 193 -19.29 6.66 -21.46
C TYR A 193 -19.70 7.63 -22.57
N LYS A 194 -18.94 7.71 -23.66
CA LYS A 194 -19.27 8.57 -24.80
C LYS A 194 -18.56 8.07 -26.06
N GLU A 195 -19.31 7.70 -27.09
CA GLU A 195 -18.73 7.58 -28.43
C GLU A 195 -18.41 9.01 -28.92
N THR A 196 -17.14 9.31 -29.17
CA THR A 196 -16.74 10.62 -29.69
C THR A 196 -15.72 10.47 -30.81
N GLU A 197 -15.95 11.14 -31.94
CA GLU A 197 -15.01 11.27 -33.05
C GLU A 197 -13.69 11.96 -32.64
N GLU A 198 -13.70 12.71 -31.54
CA GLU A 198 -12.57 13.48 -30.99
C GLU A 198 -11.42 12.60 -30.46
N PHE A 199 -11.69 11.34 -30.13
CA PHE A 199 -10.71 10.37 -29.63
C PHE A 199 -10.82 9.05 -30.40
N PRO A 200 -10.34 9.01 -31.66
CA PRO A 200 -10.39 7.78 -32.45
C PRO A 200 -9.59 6.68 -31.76
N ASN A 201 -10.20 5.49 -31.63
CA ASN A 201 -9.49 4.32 -31.10
C ASN A 201 -8.31 4.01 -32.03
N LYS A 202 -7.08 4.12 -31.49
CA LYS A 202 -5.84 3.90 -32.24
C LYS A 202 -5.42 2.44 -32.31
N PHE A 203 -6.07 1.57 -31.53
CA PHE A 203 -5.72 0.17 -31.42
C PHE A 203 -6.54 -0.66 -32.41
N LYS A 204 -5.90 -1.69 -32.98
CA LYS A 204 -6.53 -2.54 -34.02
C LYS A 204 -7.42 -3.64 -33.43
N SER A 205 -7.16 -4.04 -32.19
CA SER A 205 -7.91 -5.08 -31.47
C SER A 205 -7.79 -4.92 -29.95
N GLU A 206 -8.70 -5.53 -29.19
CA GLU A 206 -8.64 -5.50 -27.72
C GLU A 206 -7.29 -6.05 -27.20
N THR A 207 -6.79 -7.11 -27.83
CA THR A 207 -5.48 -7.68 -27.53
C THR A 207 -4.33 -6.69 -27.76
N ASP A 208 -4.37 -5.91 -28.85
CA ASP A 208 -3.39 -4.87 -29.17
C ASP A 208 -3.37 -3.78 -28.10
N ALA A 209 -4.55 -3.34 -27.66
CA ALA A 209 -4.69 -2.38 -26.58
C ALA A 209 -4.19 -2.90 -25.23
N ILE A 210 -4.49 -4.17 -24.90
CA ILE A 210 -4.02 -4.82 -23.67
C ILE A 210 -2.49 -4.99 -23.71
N ASN A 211 -1.91 -5.32 -24.86
CA ASN A 211 -0.46 -5.44 -25.01
C ASN A 211 0.22 -4.08 -24.87
N ALA A 212 -0.31 -3.04 -25.51
CA ALA A 212 0.18 -1.68 -25.33
C ALA A 212 0.07 -1.22 -23.86
N LEU A 213 -1.00 -1.60 -23.17
CA LEU A 213 -1.18 -1.36 -21.74
C LEU A 213 -0.12 -2.08 -20.89
N ARG A 214 0.14 -3.35 -21.19
CA ARG A 214 1.18 -4.14 -20.51
C ARG A 214 2.56 -3.49 -20.67
N CYS A 215 2.90 -3.05 -21.88
CA CYS A 215 4.12 -2.28 -22.15
C CYS A 215 4.14 -0.96 -21.38
N HIS A 216 3.05 -0.19 -21.39
CA HIS A 216 2.98 1.10 -20.72
C HIS A 216 3.12 1.02 -19.19
N ILE A 217 2.52 -0.01 -18.58
CA ILE A 217 2.63 -0.22 -17.13
C ILE A 217 4.03 -0.75 -16.74
N ASN A 218 4.90 -1.05 -17.72
CA ASN A 218 6.14 -1.80 -17.51
C ASN A 218 5.87 -3.07 -16.71
N LEU A 219 4.85 -3.83 -17.13
CA LEU A 219 4.63 -5.19 -16.62
C LEU A 219 5.76 -6.09 -17.13
N ASN A 220 6.95 -5.94 -16.56
CA ASN A 220 7.87 -7.05 -16.50
C ASN A 220 7.14 -8.12 -15.70
N VAL A 221 7.04 -9.32 -16.29
CA VAL A 221 6.45 -10.51 -15.70
C VAL A 221 7.35 -10.97 -14.53
N SER A 222 7.54 -10.12 -13.53
CA SER A 222 8.12 -10.51 -12.27
C SER A 222 6.98 -11.08 -11.45
N PRO A 223 7.01 -12.36 -11.06
CA PRO A 223 5.94 -12.97 -10.30
C PRO A 223 5.63 -12.12 -9.07
N TYR A 224 4.34 -11.86 -8.84
CA TYR A 224 3.92 -11.18 -7.64
C TYR A 224 4.39 -11.98 -6.42
N ILE A 225 5.28 -11.40 -5.62
CA ILE A 225 5.67 -11.96 -4.32
C ILE A 225 4.65 -11.44 -3.30
N PRO A 226 3.84 -12.32 -2.67
CA PRO A 226 2.89 -11.92 -1.64
C PRO A 226 3.58 -11.12 -0.54
N ARG A 227 2.84 -10.20 0.08
CA ARG A 227 3.37 -9.52 1.27
C ARG A 227 3.68 -10.58 2.31
N LYS A 228 4.91 -10.65 2.81
CA LYS A 228 5.19 -11.47 4.01
C LYS A 228 4.18 -11.04 5.08
N LYS A 229 3.45 -12.01 5.65
CA LYS A 229 2.67 -11.77 6.87
C LYS A 229 3.59 -11.09 7.86
N ILE A 230 3.11 -10.13 8.66
CA ILE A 230 3.95 -9.47 9.67
C ILE A 230 4.60 -10.53 10.59
N GLU A 231 3.89 -11.63 10.83
CA GLU A 231 4.32 -12.85 11.54
C GLU A 231 5.49 -13.61 10.88
N THR A 232 5.75 -13.40 9.58
CA THR A 232 6.85 -14.05 8.80
C THR A 232 7.99 -13.08 8.45
N ILE A 233 7.88 -11.80 8.79
CA ILE A 233 9.09 -10.98 8.98
C ILE A 233 9.79 -11.64 10.16
N ARG A 234 11.04 -12.14 9.99
CA ARG A 234 11.79 -12.67 11.13
C ARG A 234 11.77 -11.60 12.22
N SER A 235 10.96 -11.80 13.26
CA SER A 235 11.09 -11.05 14.49
C SER A 235 12.44 -11.48 15.04
N ILE A 236 13.45 -10.63 14.87
CA ILE A 236 14.70 -10.89 15.55
C ILE A 236 14.35 -10.85 17.03
N GLN A 237 14.44 -12.00 17.70
CA GLN A 237 14.27 -12.09 19.13
C GLN A 237 15.51 -11.46 19.77
N LEU A 238 15.49 -10.13 19.88
CA LEU A 238 16.30 -9.46 20.87
C LEU A 238 15.83 -9.92 22.26
N SER A 239 16.74 -10.00 23.22
CA SER A 239 16.40 -10.39 24.60
C SER A 239 15.52 -9.36 25.31
N TYR A 240 15.37 -8.16 24.72
CA TYR A 240 14.52 -7.08 25.19
C TYR A 240 14.04 -6.21 24.02
N ASP A 241 12.96 -5.46 24.26
CA ASP A 241 12.45 -4.46 23.33
C ASP A 241 13.25 -3.16 23.42
N VAL A 242 13.79 -2.72 22.28
CA VAL A 242 14.60 -1.49 22.19
C VAL A 242 13.68 -0.27 22.18
N THR A 243 14.00 0.74 22.98
CA THR A 243 13.30 2.03 22.95
C THR A 243 13.90 2.98 21.92
N PRO A 244 13.14 3.97 21.39
CA PRO A 244 13.66 5.01 20.52
C PRO A 244 14.86 5.78 21.13
N GLU A 245 14.87 5.99 22.45
CA GLU A 245 15.97 6.63 23.16
C GLU A 245 17.23 5.76 23.12
N GLN A 246 17.10 4.46 23.39
CA GLN A 246 18.21 3.51 23.30
C GLN A 246 18.76 3.44 21.86
N PHE A 247 17.87 3.50 20.87
CA PHE A 247 18.24 3.54 19.46
C PHE A 247 19.09 4.77 19.13
N ILE A 248 18.62 5.96 19.52
CA ILE A 248 19.33 7.23 19.31
C ILE A 248 20.67 7.21 20.03
N ASN A 249 20.70 6.79 21.29
CA ASN A 249 21.92 6.77 22.09
C ASN A 249 22.99 5.80 21.54
N THR A 250 22.56 4.68 20.95
CA THR A 250 23.48 3.67 20.42
C THR A 250 24.10 4.11 19.09
N PHE A 251 23.27 4.63 18.17
CA PHE A 251 23.68 4.92 16.80
C PHE A 251 23.92 6.39 16.51
N ASN A 252 23.62 7.30 17.45
CA ASN A 252 23.74 8.74 17.30
C ASN A 252 22.88 9.30 16.14
N PHE A 253 21.60 8.89 16.06
CA PHE A 253 20.65 9.48 15.11
C PHE A 253 20.14 10.83 15.61
N ARG A 254 19.87 11.75 14.68
CA ARG A 254 19.26 13.06 14.95
C ARG A 254 17.88 12.94 15.60
N GLY A 255 17.11 11.95 15.16
CA GLY A 255 15.77 11.68 15.68
C GLY A 255 15.11 10.47 15.04
N VAL A 256 14.14 9.90 15.76
CA VAL A 256 13.32 8.76 15.36
C VAL A 256 11.86 9.20 15.31
N GLN A 257 11.19 8.93 14.20
CA GLN A 257 9.80 9.35 13.99
C GLN A 257 8.90 8.23 13.50
N PHE A 258 7.67 8.18 13.99
CA PHE A 258 6.66 7.20 13.59
C PHE A 258 5.50 7.82 12.80
N GLY A 259 4.98 7.06 11.84
CA GLY A 259 3.75 7.39 11.14
C GLY A 259 2.53 7.35 12.05
N SER A 260 1.64 8.33 11.92
CA SER A 260 0.44 8.46 12.76
C SER A 260 -0.48 7.24 12.70
N SER A 261 -0.47 6.48 11.61
CA SER A 261 -1.30 5.29 11.39
C SER A 261 -0.62 3.97 11.77
N MET A 262 0.60 3.99 12.31
CA MET A 262 1.31 2.77 12.74
C MET A 262 0.86 2.34 14.15
N PRO A 263 0.35 1.10 14.31
CA PRO A 263 0.08 0.48 15.61
C PRO A 263 1.37 0.27 16.42
N ASP A 264 1.27 0.29 17.75
CA ASP A 264 2.44 0.21 18.64
C ASP A 264 3.26 -1.07 18.48
N LYS A 265 2.60 -2.22 18.30
CA LYS A 265 3.29 -3.49 17.99
C LYS A 265 4.13 -3.39 16.72
N GLU A 266 3.64 -2.65 15.72
CA GLU A 266 4.37 -2.44 14.47
C GLU A 266 5.54 -1.48 14.69
N ARG A 267 5.34 -0.40 15.45
CA ARG A 267 6.44 0.52 15.82
C ARG A 267 7.59 -0.23 16.49
N GLN A 268 7.28 -1.06 17.50
CA GLN A 268 8.28 -1.86 18.21
C GLN A 268 9.02 -2.81 17.27
N LEU A 269 8.29 -3.50 16.39
CA LEU A 269 8.88 -4.41 15.41
C LEU A 269 9.86 -3.68 14.48
N PHE A 270 9.51 -2.48 14.01
CA PHE A 270 10.38 -1.67 13.15
C PHE A 270 11.64 -1.20 13.89
N VAL A 271 11.50 -0.76 15.15
CA VAL A 271 12.65 -0.34 15.98
C VAL A 271 13.60 -1.50 16.22
N ASN A 272 13.11 -2.64 16.71
CA ASN A 272 13.93 -3.81 17.03
C ASN A 272 14.68 -4.33 15.80
N ASN A 273 13.98 -4.46 14.67
CA ASN A 273 14.55 -4.96 13.44
C ASN A 273 15.60 -4.02 12.85
N SER A 274 15.34 -2.71 12.91
CA SER A 274 16.30 -1.69 12.44
C SER A 274 17.52 -1.62 13.35
N PHE A 275 17.32 -1.76 14.66
CA PHE A 275 18.41 -1.78 15.65
C PHE A 275 19.36 -2.94 15.36
N TYR A 276 18.83 -4.15 15.22
CA TYR A 276 19.66 -5.30 14.87
C TYR A 276 20.35 -5.13 13.52
N ALA A 277 19.64 -4.67 12.50
CA ALA A 277 20.22 -4.48 11.18
C ALA A 277 21.38 -3.48 11.19
N PHE A 278 21.27 -2.38 11.95
CA PHE A 278 22.38 -1.43 12.10
C PHE A 278 23.52 -1.96 12.96
N LYS A 279 23.26 -2.75 14.00
CA LYS A 279 24.32 -3.47 14.74
C LYS A 279 25.10 -4.39 13.81
N VAL A 280 24.41 -5.15 12.96
CA VAL A 280 25.02 -6.03 11.97
C VAL A 280 25.79 -5.23 10.93
N LEU A 281 25.24 -4.13 10.43
CA LEU A 281 25.92 -3.26 9.46
C LEU A 281 27.21 -2.66 10.04
N ALA A 282 27.15 -2.10 11.26
CA ALA A 282 28.31 -1.56 11.96
C ALA A 282 29.39 -2.64 12.16
N HIS A 283 28.97 -3.85 12.55
CA HIS A 283 29.88 -4.98 12.72
C HIS A 283 30.53 -5.40 11.40
N ILE A 284 29.77 -5.53 10.30
CA ILE A 284 30.28 -5.91 8.97
C ILE A 284 31.25 -4.86 8.42
N LEU A 285 30.96 -3.57 8.65
CA LEU A 285 31.81 -2.47 8.20
C LEU A 285 32.98 -2.17 9.14
N GLU A 286 33.07 -2.87 10.28
CA GLU A 286 34.07 -2.65 11.33
C GLU A 286 34.13 -1.20 11.83
N ILE A 287 32.97 -0.54 11.91
CA ILE A 287 32.83 0.84 12.41
C ILE A 287 32.15 0.86 13.79
N PRO A 288 32.41 1.89 14.62
CA PRO A 288 31.66 2.08 15.86
C PRO A 288 30.16 2.26 15.59
N ASP A 289 29.30 1.74 16.45
CA ASP A 289 27.83 1.84 16.28
C ASP A 289 27.38 3.31 16.09
N GLY A 290 27.96 4.24 16.85
CA GLY A 290 27.62 5.67 16.79
C GLY A 290 27.95 6.35 15.44
N TRP A 291 28.71 5.69 14.56
CA TRP A 291 28.99 6.20 13.21
C TRP A 291 27.84 5.94 12.25
N ILE A 292 26.93 5.02 12.58
CA ILE A 292 25.73 4.76 11.77
C ILE A 292 24.88 6.03 11.63
N GLY A 293 24.78 6.87 12.66
CA GLY A 293 24.06 8.14 12.60
C GLY A 293 24.76 9.26 11.82
N LEU A 294 25.89 8.96 11.18
CA LEU A 294 26.67 9.88 10.34
C LEU A 294 26.98 11.19 11.06
N GLY A 295 27.47 11.09 12.30
CA GLY A 295 27.85 12.23 13.13
C GLY A 295 26.67 13.00 13.75
N GLY A 296 25.54 12.33 14.03
CA GLY A 296 24.38 12.99 14.65
C GLY A 296 23.43 13.65 13.65
N GLN A 297 23.75 13.60 12.35
CA GLN A 297 23.03 14.35 11.33
C GLN A 297 21.87 13.56 10.71
N LEU A 298 21.93 12.23 10.76
CA LEU A 298 20.98 11.36 10.07
C LEU A 298 19.70 11.17 10.90
N GLY A 299 18.53 11.45 10.31
CA GLY A 299 17.24 11.12 10.90
C GLY A 299 16.68 9.78 10.37
N ILE A 300 15.79 9.14 11.12
CA ILE A 300 15.06 7.96 10.65
C ILE A 300 13.56 8.10 10.88
N ALA A 301 12.77 7.77 9.86
CA ALA A 301 11.32 7.79 9.89
C ALA A 301 10.74 6.42 9.52
N PHE A 302 9.83 5.92 10.35
CA PHE A 302 9.10 4.68 10.15
C PHE A 302 7.66 4.99 9.71
N GLY A 303 7.32 4.66 8.47
CA GLY A 303 5.94 4.74 7.94
C GLY A 303 5.32 6.14 7.93
N ALA A 304 6.10 7.21 8.11
CA ALA A 304 5.61 8.57 8.31
C ALA A 304 5.37 9.38 7.02
N ARG A 305 6.01 8.98 5.91
CA ARG A 305 6.18 9.85 4.72
C ARG A 305 5.60 9.29 3.40
N GLY A 306 4.74 8.27 3.47
CA GLY A 306 4.32 7.50 2.29
C GLY A 306 3.46 8.25 1.25
N GLN A 307 4.06 8.66 0.13
CA GLN A 307 3.44 8.72 -1.21
C GLN A 307 4.48 8.39 -2.29
N GLY A 308 4.68 7.11 -2.59
CA GLY A 308 5.58 6.70 -3.67
C GLY A 308 5.52 5.20 -3.94
N LYS A 309 5.95 4.79 -5.15
CA LYS A 309 6.15 3.38 -5.54
C LYS A 309 7.36 2.74 -4.84
N ALA A 310 8.19 3.54 -4.16
CA ALA A 310 9.42 3.12 -3.51
C ALA A 310 9.19 2.39 -2.18
N SER A 311 9.99 1.35 -1.98
CA SER A 311 9.97 0.44 -0.84
C SER A 311 10.56 1.09 0.42
N ALA A 312 11.71 1.73 0.31
CA ALA A 312 12.31 2.65 1.28
C ALA A 312 12.98 3.75 0.46
N HIS A 313 13.28 4.90 1.08
CA HIS A 313 14.02 5.94 0.39
C HIS A 313 14.76 6.85 1.37
N TYR A 314 15.97 7.25 1.00
CA TYR A 314 16.70 8.34 1.60
C TYR A 314 16.26 9.69 1.00
N GLU A 315 16.13 10.71 1.83
CA GLU A 315 15.80 12.08 1.43
C GLU A 315 17.03 12.99 1.63
N PRO A 316 17.77 13.33 0.56
CA PRO A 316 19.00 14.11 0.65
C PRO A 316 18.82 15.49 1.29
N ASP A 317 17.74 16.19 0.94
CA ASP A 317 17.44 17.54 1.44
C ASP A 317 17.23 17.59 2.96
N LEU A 318 16.72 16.51 3.55
CA LEU A 318 16.43 16.44 4.98
C LEU A 318 17.43 15.59 5.75
N ASN A 319 18.28 14.85 5.05
CA ASN A 319 19.16 13.83 5.60
C ASN A 319 18.39 12.80 6.45
N ILE A 320 17.36 12.18 5.87
CA ILE A 320 16.46 11.23 6.56
C ILE A 320 16.38 9.92 5.78
N ILE A 321 16.52 8.79 6.49
CA ILE A 321 16.10 7.47 5.99
C ILE A 321 14.61 7.28 6.28
N ASN A 322 13.81 7.04 5.25
CA ASN A 322 12.39 6.72 5.41
C ASN A 322 12.11 5.26 5.03
N LEU A 323 11.77 4.46 6.04
CA LEU A 323 11.34 3.08 5.88
C LEU A 323 9.81 3.04 5.78
N THR A 324 9.27 2.60 4.64
CA THR A 324 7.82 2.45 4.51
C THR A 324 7.34 1.17 5.21
N ARG A 325 6.07 1.13 5.64
CA ARG A 325 5.43 -0.07 6.22
C ARG A 325 5.52 -1.32 5.33
N ARG A 326 5.85 -1.17 4.04
CA ARG A 326 5.88 -2.25 3.04
C ARG A 326 7.25 -2.89 2.88
N SER A 327 8.29 -2.33 3.50
CA SER A 327 9.66 -2.79 3.33
C SER A 327 10.23 -3.13 4.67
N GLY A 328 10.72 -4.36 4.77
CA GLY A 328 11.45 -4.78 5.94
C GLY A 328 12.80 -4.07 6.07
N PRO A 329 13.53 -4.33 7.16
CA PRO A 329 14.88 -3.82 7.39
C PRO A 329 15.89 -4.20 6.28
N GLY A 330 15.55 -5.11 5.35
CA GLY A 330 16.45 -5.52 4.27
C GLY A 330 16.87 -4.40 3.30
N ALA A 331 16.15 -3.29 3.24
CA ALA A 331 16.54 -2.12 2.45
C ALA A 331 17.36 -1.09 3.26
N ILE A 332 17.48 -1.25 4.59
CA ILE A 332 18.03 -0.21 5.47
C ILE A 332 19.50 0.11 5.19
N SER A 333 20.30 -0.92 4.87
CA SER A 333 21.72 -0.74 4.54
C SER A 333 21.89 0.02 3.23
N HIS A 334 21.02 -0.24 2.24
CA HIS A 334 21.03 0.48 0.97
C HIS A 334 20.75 1.97 1.18
N GLU A 335 19.72 2.30 1.97
CA GLU A 335 19.42 3.70 2.31
C GLU A 335 20.49 4.38 3.17
N TRP A 336 21.18 3.61 4.02
CA TRP A 336 22.31 4.12 4.78
C TRP A 336 23.49 4.52 3.88
N PHE A 337 23.80 3.72 2.86
CA PHE A 337 24.83 4.08 1.88
C PHE A 337 24.47 5.32 1.06
N HIS A 338 23.19 5.57 0.78
CA HIS A 338 22.74 6.86 0.23
C HIS A 338 23.01 8.02 1.19
N GLY A 339 22.84 7.79 2.50
CA GLY A 339 23.21 8.76 3.53
C GLY A 339 24.71 9.07 3.55
N VAL A 340 25.56 8.05 3.40
CA VAL A 340 27.02 8.22 3.28
C VAL A 340 27.39 8.99 2.01
N ASP A 341 26.78 8.62 0.89
CA ASP A 341 26.99 9.28 -0.41
C ASP A 341 26.66 10.78 -0.32
N ALA A 342 25.52 11.12 0.29
CA ALA A 342 25.14 12.49 0.56
C ALA A 342 26.09 13.20 1.54
N LEU A 343 26.58 12.51 2.57
CA LEU A 343 27.56 13.08 3.51
C LEU A 343 28.86 13.47 2.77
N LEU A 344 29.33 12.62 1.86
CA LEU A 344 30.51 12.91 1.04
C LEU A 344 30.25 14.07 0.07
N ALA A 345 29.04 14.20 -0.46
CA ALA A 345 28.67 15.32 -1.33
C ALA A 345 28.66 16.64 -0.55
N ARG A 346 28.06 16.65 0.64
CA ARG A 346 28.05 17.81 1.55
C ARG A 346 29.46 18.22 1.99
N SER A 347 30.35 17.27 2.26
CA SER A 347 31.74 17.59 2.61
C SER A 347 32.53 18.25 1.48
N ARG A 348 32.01 18.19 0.24
CA ARG A 348 32.53 18.89 -0.95
C ARG A 348 31.74 20.15 -1.33
N GLY A 349 30.76 20.55 -0.52
CA GLY A 349 29.94 21.74 -0.74
C GLY A 349 28.68 21.52 -1.60
N TYR A 350 28.31 20.26 -1.88
CA TYR A 350 27.11 19.92 -2.65
C TYR A 350 25.96 19.50 -1.73
N GLU A 351 25.13 20.46 -1.35
CA GLU A 351 23.94 20.22 -0.52
C GLU A 351 22.79 19.58 -1.32
N GLY A 352 22.03 18.67 -0.69
CA GLY A 352 20.87 18.02 -1.30
C GLY A 352 21.20 17.07 -2.47
N LYS A 353 22.46 16.68 -2.63
CA LYS A 353 22.97 15.87 -3.75
C LYS A 353 23.66 14.61 -3.28
N LEU A 354 23.76 13.63 -4.18
CA LEU A 354 24.60 12.44 -4.01
C LEU A 354 25.88 12.59 -4.85
N ILE A 355 27.04 12.11 -4.37
CA ILE A 355 28.26 12.07 -5.19
C ILE A 355 28.05 11.20 -6.43
N SER A 356 27.34 10.09 -6.28
CA SER A 356 27.04 9.19 -7.40
C SER A 356 26.36 9.88 -8.59
N GLU A 357 25.61 10.98 -8.38
CA GLU A 357 25.05 11.79 -9.47
C GLU A 357 26.14 12.40 -10.36
N PHE A 358 27.30 12.75 -9.79
CA PHE A 358 28.41 13.41 -10.49
C PHE A 358 29.39 12.41 -11.14
N ILE A 359 29.33 11.12 -10.78
CA ILE A 359 30.21 10.07 -11.32
C ILE A 359 29.71 9.56 -12.69
N THR A 360 28.46 9.84 -13.07
CA THR A 360 27.82 9.35 -14.31
C THR A 360 28.42 9.89 -15.63
N GLY A 361 29.49 10.67 -15.58
CA GLY A 361 30.26 11.14 -16.74
C GLY A 361 31.64 10.50 -16.93
N VAL A 362 32.00 9.45 -16.19
CA VAL A 362 33.23 8.69 -16.48
C VAL A 362 32.89 7.60 -17.50
N ASP A 363 33.28 7.83 -18.75
CA ASP A 363 33.30 6.82 -19.80
C ASP A 363 33.95 5.53 -19.25
N MET A 364 33.12 4.49 -19.11
CA MET A 364 33.56 3.11 -18.90
C MET A 364 33.98 2.46 -20.23
N GLU A 365 34.50 3.24 -21.19
CA GLU A 365 35.19 2.74 -22.36
C GLU A 365 36.68 3.10 -22.28
N THR A 366 37.50 2.07 -22.51
CA THR A 366 38.96 2.09 -22.67
C THR A 366 39.81 2.31 -21.41
N HIS A 367 40.07 1.24 -20.65
CA HIS A 367 41.41 0.92 -20.10
C HIS A 367 41.55 -0.53 -19.59
N LEU A 368 41.10 -1.53 -20.38
CA LEU A 368 41.38 -2.94 -20.07
C LEU A 368 42.07 -3.75 -21.20
N ILE A 369 42.70 -3.08 -22.18
CA ILE A 369 43.55 -3.77 -23.16
C ILE A 369 44.83 -2.98 -23.42
N SER A 370 45.77 -2.97 -22.45
CA SER A 370 47.20 -2.78 -22.76
C SER A 370 48.13 -3.22 -21.64
N SER A 371 48.00 -4.47 -21.17
CA SER A 371 49.15 -5.16 -20.58
C SER A 371 48.88 -6.66 -20.60
N GLY A 372 49.09 -7.26 -21.76
CA GLY A 372 49.19 -8.70 -21.87
C GLY A 372 50.31 -9.22 -20.96
N LYS A 373 49.91 -9.89 -19.88
CA LYS A 373 50.67 -10.97 -19.25
C LYS A 373 49.69 -12.01 -18.73
N THR A 374 49.51 -13.05 -19.53
CA THR A 374 49.10 -14.39 -19.11
C THR A 374 49.94 -14.83 -17.92
N PHE A 375 49.30 -15.34 -16.85
CA PHE A 375 49.76 -16.55 -16.17
C PHE A 375 48.57 -17.26 -15.51
N SER A 376 48.51 -18.54 -15.80
CA SER A 376 47.63 -19.59 -15.27
C SER A 376 47.91 -19.88 -13.79
N LEU A 377 46.85 -20.05 -13.00
CA LEU A 377 46.44 -21.32 -12.38
C LEU A 377 45.04 -21.18 -11.79
#